data_AF-Q8L6B9-F1
#
_entry.id   AF-Q8L6B9-F1
#
_cell.length_a   1.000
_cell.length_b   1.000
_cell.length_c   1.000
_cell.angle_alpha   90.00
_cell.angle_beta   90.00
_cell.angle_gamma   90.00
#
_symmetry.space_group_name_H-M   'P 1'
#
loop_
_entity.id
_entity.type
_entity.pdbx_description
1 polymer ?
#
loop_
_entity_poly.entity_id
_entity_poly.type
_entity_poly.pdbx_seq_one_letter_code
_entity_poly.pdbx_strand_id
1 'polypeptide(L)'
;MGLSTAYSPAGSGLVPAPLGAGAGAARRRSAQVRRPRLATVRCSVDAAKQVQDGVATAVAAEAPASRKECFGVFCNIYDLKAEDKTKSWKKLVNIAVSGAAGMISNHLLFKLASGEVFGQDQPIALKLLGSERSFQALEGVAMELEDSLYPLLREVSIGIDPYEVFQDVDWALLIGAKPRGPGMERAALLDINGQIFADQGKALNAVASRNVKVLVVGNPCNTNALICLKNAPNIPAKNFHALTRLDENRAKCQLALKAGVFYDKVSNVTIWGNHSTTQVPDFLNAKIDGRPVKEVIQDTKWLEEEFTMTVQKRGGALIQKWGRSSA
;
A
#
# COMPACT_ATOMS: atom_id res chain seq x y z
N MET A 1 64.32 -31.48 18.40
CA MET A 1 63.18 -32.41 18.59
C MET A 1 62.09 -31.95 17.61
N GLY A 2 61.65 -32.64 16.56
CA GLY A 2 61.90 -33.97 16.01
C GLY A 2 60.67 -34.33 15.16
N LEU A 3 60.86 -34.45 13.83
CA LEU A 3 60.08 -35.20 12.81
C LEU A 3 58.70 -34.62 12.39
N SER A 4 58.48 -34.18 11.13
CA SER A 4 58.35 -34.95 9.85
C SER A 4 57.20 -35.95 9.90
N THR A 5 56.17 -35.92 9.04
CA THR A 5 56.24 -36.30 7.63
C THR A 5 55.09 -35.78 6.75
N ALA A 6 55.40 -35.63 5.47
CA ALA A 6 54.51 -35.36 4.34
C ALA A 6 53.72 -36.60 3.90
N TYR A 7 52.60 -36.40 3.18
CA TYR A 7 52.20 -37.27 2.06
C TYR A 7 51.21 -36.56 1.12
N SER A 8 51.56 -36.57 -0.17
CA SER A 8 50.72 -36.34 -1.37
C SER A 8 51.11 -37.49 -2.32
N PRO A 9 50.24 -38.04 -3.20
CA PRO A 9 50.15 -37.46 -4.55
C PRO A 9 48.84 -37.72 -5.36
N ALA A 10 48.72 -36.96 -6.47
CA ALA A 10 48.08 -37.24 -7.77
C ALA A 10 46.55 -37.54 -7.84
N GLY A 11 45.77 -37.11 -8.84
CA GLY A 11 46.00 -36.47 -10.13
C GLY A 11 44.68 -36.44 -10.94
N SER A 12 44.73 -35.87 -12.16
CA SER A 12 43.65 -35.70 -13.17
C SER A 12 42.62 -34.60 -12.84
N GLY A 13 42.34 -33.57 -13.65
CA GLY A 13 42.49 -33.38 -15.08
C GLY A 13 41.10 -33.40 -15.72
N LEU A 14 40.54 -32.23 -16.06
CA LEU A 14 39.66 -32.02 -17.22
C LEU A 14 39.22 -30.54 -17.35
N VAL A 15 39.27 -30.08 -18.59
CA VAL A 15 39.08 -28.73 -19.14
C VAL A 15 37.59 -28.42 -19.33
N PRO A 16 37.13 -27.15 -19.24
CA PRO A 16 35.74 -26.78 -19.56
C PRO A 16 35.52 -26.61 -21.07
N ALA A 17 34.44 -27.18 -21.60
CA ALA A 17 33.97 -26.94 -22.97
C ALA A 17 32.88 -25.84 -23.01
N PRO A 18 32.86 -24.95 -24.02
CA PRO A 18 31.83 -23.93 -24.20
C PRO A 18 30.64 -24.45 -25.01
N LEU A 19 29.42 -24.02 -24.66
CA LEU A 19 28.22 -24.27 -25.46
C LEU A 19 28.01 -23.14 -26.47
N GLY A 20 28.16 -23.49 -27.75
CA GLY A 20 27.81 -22.66 -28.91
C GLY A 20 26.34 -22.83 -29.33
N ALA A 21 25.82 -21.78 -29.96
CA ALA A 21 24.49 -21.68 -30.54
C ALA A 21 24.34 -22.50 -31.84
N GLY A 22 23.10 -22.95 -32.14
CA GLY A 22 22.77 -23.57 -33.43
C GLY A 22 21.27 -23.85 -33.58
N ALA A 23 20.69 -23.27 -34.64
CA ALA A 23 19.27 -23.20 -34.95
C ALA A 23 18.64 -24.52 -35.44
N GLY A 24 17.33 -24.68 -35.25
CA GLY A 24 16.52 -25.75 -35.84
C GLY A 24 15.07 -25.32 -36.03
N ALA A 25 14.69 -25.05 -37.28
CA ALA A 25 13.35 -24.65 -37.69
C ALA A 25 12.34 -25.81 -37.60
N ALA A 26 11.16 -25.57 -37.03
CA ALA A 26 10.03 -26.50 -37.07
C ALA A 26 8.77 -25.82 -37.65
N ARG A 27 8.26 -26.43 -38.73
CA ARG A 27 7.14 -26.00 -39.57
C ARG A 27 5.81 -25.94 -38.81
N ARG A 28 5.05 -24.87 -39.04
CA ARG A 28 3.62 -24.76 -38.73
C ARG A 28 2.80 -25.68 -39.64
N ARG A 29 1.89 -26.47 -39.08
CA ARG A 29 0.71 -27.02 -39.78
C ARG A 29 -0.54 -26.73 -38.97
N SER A 30 -1.42 -25.96 -39.58
CA SER A 30 -2.78 -25.65 -39.15
C SER A 30 -3.70 -26.85 -39.34
N ALA A 31 -4.42 -27.25 -38.30
CA ALA A 31 -5.55 -28.16 -38.40
C ALA A 31 -6.80 -27.48 -37.82
N GLN A 32 -7.82 -27.29 -38.67
CA GLN A 32 -9.13 -26.77 -38.32
C GLN A 32 -9.88 -27.77 -37.43
N VAL A 33 -10.37 -27.31 -36.27
CA VAL A 33 -11.25 -28.07 -35.39
C VAL A 33 -12.71 -27.73 -35.72
N ARG A 34 -13.49 -28.72 -36.13
CA ARG A 34 -14.94 -28.63 -36.39
C ARG A 34 -15.72 -28.59 -35.07
N ARG A 35 -16.71 -27.69 -34.99
CA ARG A 35 -17.68 -27.59 -33.88
C ARG A 35 -18.74 -28.70 -33.98
N PRO A 36 -19.13 -29.37 -32.87
CA PRO A 36 -20.32 -30.22 -32.87
C PRO A 36 -21.60 -29.42 -32.54
N ARG A 37 -22.71 -29.87 -33.12
CA ARG A 37 -24.08 -29.33 -32.99
C ARG A 37 -24.68 -29.69 -31.62
N LEU A 38 -25.36 -28.73 -30.99
CA LEU A 38 -26.17 -28.93 -29.78
C LEU A 38 -27.45 -29.69 -30.13
N ALA A 39 -27.70 -30.81 -29.45
CA ALA A 39 -28.97 -31.54 -29.48
C ALA A 39 -29.84 -31.08 -28.32
N THR A 40 -31.04 -30.59 -28.64
CA THR A 40 -32.08 -30.17 -27.72
C THR A 40 -32.73 -31.40 -27.08
N VAL A 41 -32.71 -31.49 -25.75
CA VAL A 41 -33.48 -32.50 -25.00
C VAL A 41 -34.55 -31.76 -24.19
N ARG A 42 -35.81 -31.96 -24.59
CA ARG A 42 -37.01 -31.68 -23.78
C ARG A 42 -37.43 -32.98 -23.12
N CYS A 43 -37.62 -32.97 -21.80
CA CYS A 43 -38.37 -34.00 -21.09
C CYS A 43 -39.59 -33.36 -20.43
N SER A 44 -40.76 -33.78 -20.85
CA SER A 44 -42.07 -33.56 -20.23
C SER A 44 -42.38 -34.75 -19.31
N VAL A 45 -42.87 -34.49 -18.10
CA VAL A 45 -43.61 -35.48 -17.31
C VAL A 45 -44.77 -34.77 -16.63
N ASP A 46 -45.98 -35.23 -16.92
CA ASP A 46 -47.23 -34.76 -16.33
C ASP A 46 -47.58 -35.54 -15.05
N ALA A 47 -48.37 -34.83 -14.22
CA ALA A 47 -49.39 -35.29 -13.27
C ALA A 47 -49.00 -35.85 -11.88
N ALA A 48 -49.25 -34.96 -10.91
CA ALA A 48 -50.16 -35.14 -9.77
C ALA A 48 -49.80 -36.12 -8.63
N LYS A 49 -49.50 -35.51 -7.47
CA LYS A 49 -50.00 -35.94 -6.15
C LYS A 49 -50.11 -34.74 -5.22
N GLN A 50 -51.34 -34.48 -4.76
CA GLN A 50 -51.70 -33.50 -3.74
C GLN A 50 -51.12 -33.92 -2.38
N VAL A 51 -50.52 -32.97 -1.65
CA VAL A 51 -50.36 -33.04 -0.17
C VAL A 51 -50.51 -31.63 0.41
N GLN A 52 -51.64 -31.46 1.10
CA GLN A 52 -51.95 -30.66 2.29
C GLN A 52 -51.25 -29.31 2.55
N ASP A 53 -52.12 -28.29 2.67
CA ASP A 53 -51.87 -26.95 3.17
C ASP A 53 -51.21 -26.95 4.56
N GLY A 54 -49.92 -26.62 4.59
CA GLY A 54 -49.22 -26.09 5.76
C GLY A 54 -49.02 -24.60 5.56
N VAL A 55 -49.58 -23.79 6.47
CA VAL A 55 -49.40 -22.33 6.49
C VAL A 55 -47.90 -22.03 6.65
N ALA A 56 -47.22 -21.80 5.54
CA ALA A 56 -45.88 -21.25 5.53
C ALA A 56 -46.00 -19.77 5.88
N THR A 57 -45.68 -19.42 7.13
CA THR A 57 -45.30 -18.05 7.48
C THR A 57 -44.17 -17.64 6.56
N ALA A 58 -44.48 -16.75 5.62
CA ALA A 58 -43.51 -16.05 4.81
C ALA A 58 -42.59 -15.28 5.76
N VAL A 59 -41.44 -15.87 6.09
CA VAL A 59 -40.31 -15.10 6.58
C VAL A 59 -39.89 -14.26 5.38
N ALA A 60 -40.36 -13.02 5.35
CA ALA A 60 -39.82 -12.02 4.46
C ALA A 60 -38.31 -12.06 4.65
N ALA A 61 -37.58 -12.46 3.60
CA ALA A 61 -36.16 -12.22 3.55
C ALA A 61 -35.99 -10.71 3.71
N GLU A 62 -35.55 -10.27 4.88
CA GLU A 62 -35.11 -8.90 5.09
C GLU A 62 -34.09 -8.61 3.99
N ALA A 63 -34.35 -7.57 3.20
CA ALA A 63 -33.30 -6.95 2.40
C ALA A 63 -32.09 -6.74 3.31
N PRO A 64 -30.85 -6.99 2.85
CA PRO A 64 -29.68 -6.86 3.72
C PRO A 64 -29.74 -5.47 4.34
N ALA A 65 -29.87 -5.41 5.67
CA ALA A 65 -29.90 -4.17 6.41
C ALA A 65 -28.71 -3.34 5.93
N SER A 66 -28.97 -2.15 5.38
CA SER A 66 -27.93 -1.23 4.92
C SER A 66 -26.96 -1.04 6.08
N ARG A 67 -25.78 -1.67 6.02
CA ARG A 67 -24.76 -1.54 7.05
C ARG A 67 -24.49 -0.05 7.19
N LYS A 68 -24.66 0.47 8.41
CA LYS A 68 -24.55 1.91 8.68
C LYS A 68 -23.18 2.38 8.20
N GLU A 69 -23.18 3.36 7.31
CA GLU A 69 -22.00 4.01 6.71
C GLU A 69 -21.20 4.86 7.73
N CYS A 70 -21.38 4.64 9.03
CA CYS A 70 -20.85 5.44 10.13
C CYS A 70 -20.63 4.58 11.39
N PHE A 71 -19.73 5.00 12.27
CA PHE A 71 -19.36 4.30 13.52
C PHE A 71 -19.67 5.16 14.75
N GLY A 72 -20.22 4.56 15.81
CA GLY A 72 -20.35 5.20 17.13
C GLY A 72 -20.97 6.60 17.12
N VAL A 73 -20.32 7.55 17.79
CA VAL A 73 -20.77 8.96 17.88
C VAL A 73 -20.79 9.68 16.54
N PHE A 74 -20.04 9.19 15.54
CA PHE A 74 -19.98 9.77 14.20
C PHE A 74 -21.25 9.50 13.37
N CYS A 75 -22.16 8.65 13.87
CA CYS A 75 -23.50 8.49 13.28
C CYS A 75 -24.49 9.59 13.68
N ASN A 76 -24.14 10.42 14.67
CA ASN A 76 -25.06 11.45 15.15
C ASN A 76 -25.08 12.64 14.18
N ILE A 77 -26.28 13.07 13.82
CA ILE A 77 -26.48 14.21 12.92
C ILE A 77 -25.99 15.47 13.63
N TYR A 78 -24.89 16.03 13.13
CA TYR A 78 -24.54 17.40 13.44
C TYR A 78 -25.37 18.31 12.54
N ASP A 79 -26.41 18.95 13.09
CA ASP A 79 -27.20 19.92 12.33
C ASP A 79 -26.30 21.13 11.99
N LEU A 80 -25.82 21.16 10.75
CA LEU A 80 -25.00 22.24 10.19
C LEU A 80 -25.71 23.61 10.23
N LYS A 81 -27.00 23.66 10.61
CA LYS A 81 -27.79 24.89 10.77
C LYS A 81 -27.48 25.67 12.06
N ALA A 82 -26.64 25.16 12.98
CA ALA A 82 -26.08 25.96 14.07
C ALA A 82 -24.87 26.78 13.56
N GLU A 83 -25.18 27.93 12.96
CA GLU A 83 -24.36 28.71 12.03
C GLU A 83 -23.08 29.42 12.53
N ASP A 84 -22.60 29.22 13.75
CA ASP A 84 -21.54 30.11 14.30
C ASP A 84 -20.12 29.54 14.34
N LYS A 85 -19.88 28.26 13.99
CA LYS A 85 -18.51 27.67 14.01
C LYS A 85 -17.96 27.16 12.67
N THR A 86 -18.76 27.02 11.62
CA THR A 86 -18.34 26.32 10.38
C THR A 86 -18.24 27.19 9.12
N LYS A 87 -18.52 28.49 9.21
CA LYS A 87 -18.46 29.42 8.06
C LYS A 87 -17.05 29.56 7.43
N SER A 88 -16.00 29.14 8.13
CA SER A 88 -14.60 29.13 7.64
C SER A 88 -14.12 27.79 7.09
N TRP A 89 -14.91 26.71 7.19
CA TRP A 89 -14.46 25.39 6.76
C TRP A 89 -14.60 25.18 5.26
N LYS A 90 -13.61 24.50 4.68
CA LYS A 90 -13.64 24.01 3.30
C LYS A 90 -14.64 22.86 3.15
N LYS A 91 -14.90 22.47 1.91
CA LYS A 91 -15.71 21.28 1.58
C LYS A 91 -15.07 20.03 2.21
N LEU A 92 -15.87 19.18 2.85
CA LEU A 92 -15.47 17.89 3.41
C LEU A 92 -14.67 17.05 2.39
N VAL A 93 -13.60 16.42 2.86
CA VAL A 93 -12.74 15.52 2.08
C VAL A 93 -12.85 14.10 2.61
N ASN A 94 -13.12 13.14 1.72
CA ASN A 94 -13.24 11.73 2.06
C ASN A 94 -11.89 11.02 1.92
N ILE A 95 -11.41 10.38 2.99
CA ILE A 95 -10.09 9.75 3.03
C ILE A 95 -10.25 8.28 3.40
N ALA A 96 -9.90 7.39 2.46
CA ALA A 96 -9.76 5.97 2.74
C ALA A 96 -8.36 5.64 3.25
N VAL A 97 -8.28 4.75 4.24
CA VAL A 97 -7.02 4.19 4.76
C VAL A 97 -7.10 2.67 4.80
N SER A 98 -6.28 1.97 4.01
CA SER A 98 -6.18 0.51 4.07
C SER A 98 -5.12 0.06 5.08
N GLY A 99 -5.31 -1.10 5.70
CA GLY A 99 -4.48 -1.49 6.83
C GLY A 99 -4.68 -0.57 8.04
N ALA A 100 -5.91 -0.08 8.21
CA ALA A 100 -6.24 0.94 9.21
C ALA A 100 -6.03 0.48 10.67
N ALA A 101 -6.02 -0.82 10.94
CA ALA A 101 -5.68 -1.39 12.25
C ALA A 101 -4.15 -1.59 12.46
N GLY A 102 -3.31 -1.15 11.53
CA GLY A 102 -1.86 -1.28 11.59
C GLY A 102 -1.17 -0.17 12.39
N MET A 103 0.09 -0.41 12.80
CA MET A 103 0.86 0.55 13.62
C MET A 103 1.04 1.93 12.95
N ILE A 104 1.25 1.96 11.63
CA ILE A 104 1.38 3.22 10.87
C ILE A 104 0.08 4.02 10.98
N SER A 105 -1.03 3.35 10.69
CA SER A 105 -2.37 3.92 10.75
C SER A 105 -2.70 4.44 12.15
N ASN A 106 -2.31 3.71 13.20
CA ASN A 106 -2.52 4.14 14.59
C ASN A 106 -1.86 5.48 14.94
N HIS A 107 -0.87 5.94 14.17
CA HIS A 107 -0.29 7.28 14.32
C HIS A 107 -0.87 8.25 13.29
N LEU A 108 -1.02 7.80 12.05
CA LEU A 108 -1.46 8.63 10.94
C LEU A 108 -2.89 9.14 11.12
N LEU A 109 -3.81 8.29 11.59
CA LEU A 109 -5.24 8.63 11.69
C LEU A 109 -5.48 9.83 12.62
N PHE A 110 -4.77 9.88 13.74
CA PHE A 110 -4.89 10.99 14.70
C PHE A 110 -4.27 12.30 14.15
N LYS A 111 -3.21 12.20 13.34
CA LYS A 111 -2.64 13.36 12.62
C LYS A 111 -3.55 13.88 11.51
N LEU A 112 -4.29 12.98 10.86
CA LEU A 112 -5.33 13.37 9.91
C LEU A 112 -6.47 14.08 10.65
N ALA A 113 -7.00 13.45 11.71
CA ALA A 113 -8.11 13.95 12.50
C ALA A 113 -7.84 15.29 13.17
N SER A 114 -6.60 15.55 13.60
CA SER A 114 -6.20 16.83 14.21
C SER A 114 -6.09 17.99 13.23
N GLY A 115 -6.15 17.73 11.91
CA GLY A 115 -5.93 18.75 10.88
C GLY A 115 -4.46 19.08 10.60
N GLU A 116 -3.50 18.33 11.16
CA GLU A 116 -2.06 18.54 10.90
C GLU A 116 -1.72 18.33 9.41
N VAL A 117 -2.42 17.42 8.73
CA VAL A 117 -2.13 17.05 7.34
C VAL A 117 -2.79 17.99 6.33
N PHE A 118 -4.08 18.29 6.52
CA PHE A 118 -4.88 19.04 5.53
C PHE A 118 -5.17 20.49 5.92
N GLY A 119 -4.80 20.90 7.13
CA GLY A 119 -5.05 22.25 7.66
C GLY A 119 -6.20 22.29 8.66
N GLN A 120 -6.19 23.34 9.50
CA GLN A 120 -7.16 23.54 10.60
C GLN A 120 -8.56 24.01 10.13
N ASP A 121 -8.74 24.18 8.82
CA ASP A 121 -9.99 24.59 8.17
C ASP A 121 -10.56 23.51 7.24
N GLN A 122 -9.97 22.30 7.24
CA GLN A 122 -10.36 21.22 6.35
C GLN A 122 -11.03 20.08 7.14
N PRO A 123 -12.37 20.02 7.19
CA PRO A 123 -13.06 18.87 7.76
C PRO A 123 -12.80 17.61 6.91
N ILE A 124 -12.73 16.45 7.57
CA ILE A 124 -12.46 15.16 6.93
C ILE A 124 -13.44 14.07 7.37
N ALA A 125 -13.61 13.07 6.49
CA ALA A 125 -14.27 11.81 6.77
C ALA A 125 -13.28 10.66 6.57
N LEU A 126 -13.16 9.77 7.57
CA LEU A 126 -12.25 8.62 7.52
C LEU A 126 -13.01 7.34 7.19
N LYS A 127 -12.61 6.69 6.09
CA LYS A 127 -13.14 5.39 5.64
C LYS A 127 -12.07 4.33 5.83
N LEU A 128 -12.21 3.52 6.87
CA LEU A 128 -11.14 2.65 7.37
C LEU A 128 -11.31 1.22 6.83
N LEU A 129 -10.38 0.79 5.98
CA LEU A 129 -10.36 -0.54 5.38
C LEU A 129 -9.42 -1.46 6.19
N GLY A 130 -9.99 -2.52 6.76
CA GLY A 130 -9.26 -3.58 7.45
C GLY A 130 -9.28 -4.91 6.70
N SER A 131 -9.10 -5.98 7.46
CA SER A 131 -9.26 -7.36 7.03
C SER A 131 -10.16 -8.08 8.03
N GLU A 132 -10.77 -9.21 7.66
CA GLU A 132 -11.57 -10.02 8.58
C GLU A 132 -10.80 -10.35 9.86
N ARG A 133 -9.51 -10.71 9.74
CA ARG A 133 -8.64 -11.05 10.87
C ARG A 133 -8.41 -9.89 11.83
N SER A 134 -8.47 -8.65 11.34
CA SER A 134 -8.13 -7.46 12.12
C SER A 134 -9.34 -6.58 12.41
N PHE A 135 -10.57 -7.08 12.24
CA PHE A 135 -11.77 -6.27 12.38
C PHE A 135 -11.95 -5.76 13.82
N GLN A 136 -11.73 -6.61 14.82
CA GLN A 136 -11.81 -6.21 16.23
C GLN A 136 -10.79 -5.11 16.58
N ALA A 137 -9.58 -5.19 16.02
CA ALA A 137 -8.58 -4.13 16.21
C ALA A 137 -9.00 -2.83 15.49
N LEU A 138 -9.71 -2.94 14.36
CA LEU A 138 -10.26 -1.80 13.62
C LEU A 138 -11.37 -1.09 14.42
N GLU A 139 -12.24 -1.85 15.09
CA GLU A 139 -13.23 -1.31 16.03
C GLU A 139 -12.54 -0.56 17.18
N GLY A 140 -11.49 -1.13 17.77
CA GLY A 140 -10.71 -0.47 18.82
C GLY A 140 -10.13 0.88 18.37
N VAL A 141 -9.56 0.94 17.15
CA VAL A 141 -9.05 2.20 16.59
C VAL A 141 -10.17 3.23 16.39
N ALA A 142 -11.34 2.80 15.93
CA ALA A 142 -12.48 3.69 15.74
C ALA A 142 -13.02 4.23 17.09
N MET A 143 -13.00 3.41 18.14
CA MET A 143 -13.31 3.86 19.51
C MET A 143 -12.29 4.91 19.99
N GLU A 144 -10.98 4.69 19.81
CA GLU A 144 -9.99 5.71 20.20
C GLU A 144 -10.16 7.03 19.43
N LEU A 145 -10.60 6.98 18.16
CA LEU A 145 -10.93 8.18 17.38
C LEU A 145 -12.15 8.92 17.93
N GLU A 146 -13.15 8.18 18.43
CA GLU A 146 -14.36 8.74 19.04
C GLU A 146 -14.05 9.48 20.35
N ASP A 147 -13.20 8.87 21.19
CA ASP A 147 -12.75 9.42 22.47
C ASP A 147 -11.80 10.62 22.31
N SER A 148 -11.24 10.81 21.11
CA SER A 148 -10.29 11.90 20.83
C SER A 148 -10.96 13.26 20.59
N LEU A 149 -12.28 13.30 20.36
CA LEU A 149 -13.08 14.53 20.22
C LEU A 149 -12.55 15.54 19.18
N TYR A 150 -11.94 15.05 18.09
CA TYR A 150 -11.41 15.93 17.05
C TYR A 150 -12.53 16.63 16.29
N PRO A 151 -12.60 17.98 16.29
CA PRO A 151 -13.70 18.70 15.66
C PRO A 151 -13.72 18.57 14.14
N LEU A 152 -12.56 18.39 13.50
CA LEU A 152 -12.42 18.23 12.05
C LEU A 152 -12.74 16.82 11.57
N LEU A 153 -12.73 15.81 12.46
CA LEU A 153 -13.13 14.45 12.12
C LEU A 153 -14.65 14.34 12.20
N ARG A 154 -15.31 14.41 11.05
CA ARG A 154 -16.77 14.53 10.97
C ARG A 154 -17.46 13.18 10.88
N GLU A 155 -16.83 12.26 10.17
CA GLU A 155 -17.37 10.93 9.90
C GLU A 155 -16.25 9.90 10.03
N VAL A 156 -16.57 8.75 10.61
CA VAL A 156 -15.73 7.55 10.62
C VAL A 156 -16.59 6.38 10.23
N SER A 157 -16.12 5.58 9.29
CA SER A 157 -16.71 4.28 8.94
C SER A 157 -15.62 3.22 8.84
N ILE A 158 -15.98 1.99 9.17
CA ILE A 158 -15.06 0.85 9.17
C ILE A 158 -15.62 -0.27 8.30
N GLY A 159 -14.76 -0.98 7.58
CA GLY A 159 -15.18 -2.07 6.71
C GLY A 159 -14.04 -2.95 6.25
N ILE A 160 -14.39 -4.03 5.57
CA ILE A 160 -13.45 -5.00 4.97
C ILE A 160 -13.61 -5.12 3.45
N ASP A 161 -14.72 -4.62 2.90
CA ASP A 161 -14.96 -4.59 1.46
C ASP A 161 -14.41 -3.28 0.88
N PRO A 162 -13.40 -3.33 -0.02
CA PRO A 162 -12.89 -2.12 -0.65
C PRO A 162 -13.93 -1.41 -1.52
N TYR A 163 -14.95 -2.08 -2.08
CA TYR A 163 -15.99 -1.43 -2.89
C TYR A 163 -16.94 -0.58 -2.03
N GLU A 164 -17.15 -0.96 -0.77
CA GLU A 164 -17.92 -0.15 0.17
C GLU A 164 -17.04 0.98 0.74
N VAL A 165 -15.84 0.64 1.23
CA VAL A 165 -14.98 1.60 1.94
C VAL A 165 -14.42 2.69 1.00
N PHE A 166 -14.20 2.38 -0.27
CA PHE A 166 -13.68 3.35 -1.24
C PHE A 166 -14.77 4.20 -1.92
N GLN A 167 -16.03 4.03 -1.54
CA GLN A 167 -17.13 4.84 -2.09
C GLN A 167 -16.83 6.34 -1.91
N ASP A 168 -16.83 7.10 -3.00
CA ASP A 168 -16.64 8.56 -3.05
C ASP A 168 -15.37 9.12 -2.39
N VAL A 169 -14.30 8.32 -2.26
CA VAL A 169 -13.05 8.80 -1.63
C VAL A 169 -12.28 9.78 -2.52
N ASP A 170 -11.77 10.84 -1.92
CA ASP A 170 -10.90 11.84 -2.56
C ASP A 170 -9.41 11.51 -2.38
N TRP A 171 -9.08 10.84 -1.27
CA TRP A 171 -7.75 10.32 -0.98
C TRP A 171 -7.82 8.85 -0.59
N ALA A 172 -6.88 8.04 -1.10
CA ALA A 172 -6.72 6.64 -0.72
C ALA A 172 -5.28 6.40 -0.26
N LEU A 173 -5.11 6.18 1.04
CA LEU A 173 -3.83 5.91 1.69
C LEU A 173 -3.69 4.40 1.89
N LEU A 174 -3.03 3.75 0.93
CA LEU A 174 -2.97 2.29 0.84
C LEU A 174 -1.75 1.74 1.58
N ILE A 175 -1.92 1.52 2.89
CA ILE A 175 -0.85 1.05 3.79
C ILE A 175 -0.85 -0.46 3.93
N GLY A 176 -2.04 -1.06 3.94
CA GLY A 176 -2.22 -2.50 4.12
C GLY A 176 -1.54 -3.33 3.02
N ALA A 177 -0.60 -4.16 3.42
CA ALA A 177 0.03 -5.19 2.58
C ALA A 177 0.41 -6.39 3.45
N LYS A 178 0.48 -7.57 2.85
CA LYS A 178 0.96 -8.77 3.53
C LYS A 178 2.47 -8.62 3.79
N PRO A 179 2.94 -8.73 5.06
CA PRO A 179 4.36 -8.67 5.35
C PRO A 179 5.07 -9.91 4.80
N ARG A 180 6.37 -9.79 4.56
CA ARG A 180 7.19 -10.92 4.13
C ARG A 180 7.32 -11.92 5.27
N GLY A 181 6.81 -13.14 5.05
CA GLY A 181 6.91 -14.24 6.01
C GLY A 181 8.28 -14.94 6.00
N PRO A 182 8.59 -15.76 7.03
CA PRO A 182 9.79 -16.59 7.05
C PRO A 182 9.85 -17.50 5.82
N GLY A 183 11.01 -17.54 5.13
CA GLY A 183 11.21 -18.37 3.93
C GLY A 183 10.42 -17.93 2.68
N MET A 184 9.73 -16.78 2.71
CA MET A 184 8.96 -16.30 1.56
C MET A 184 9.88 -15.74 0.47
N GLU A 185 9.75 -16.29 -0.73
CA GLU A 185 10.40 -15.80 -1.94
C GLU A 185 9.88 -14.43 -2.37
N ARG A 186 10.74 -13.62 -3.00
CA ARG A 186 10.38 -12.28 -3.45
C ARG A 186 9.23 -12.29 -4.45
N ALA A 187 9.20 -13.27 -5.35
CA ALA A 187 8.14 -13.44 -6.34
C ALA A 187 6.77 -13.70 -5.69
N ALA A 188 6.73 -14.54 -4.64
CA ALA A 188 5.50 -14.82 -3.91
C ALA A 188 4.96 -13.58 -3.18
N LEU A 189 5.85 -12.76 -2.59
CA LEU A 189 5.45 -11.50 -1.96
C LEU A 189 4.84 -10.51 -2.98
N LEU A 190 5.45 -10.42 -4.17
CA LEU A 190 4.97 -9.59 -5.28
C LEU A 190 3.60 -10.06 -5.77
N ASP A 191 3.40 -11.37 -5.92
CA ASP A 191 2.15 -11.94 -6.41
C ASP A 191 0.99 -11.71 -5.43
N ILE A 192 1.20 -12.04 -4.15
CA ILE A 192 0.17 -11.89 -3.12
C ILE A 192 -0.24 -10.42 -2.96
N ASN A 193 0.72 -9.50 -2.82
CA ASN A 193 0.41 -8.09 -2.70
C ASN A 193 -0.12 -7.51 -4.01
N GLY A 194 0.40 -7.96 -5.16
CA GLY A 194 -0.11 -7.58 -6.46
C GLY A 194 -1.61 -7.87 -6.60
N GLN A 195 -2.08 -9.03 -6.14
CA GLN A 195 -3.49 -9.38 -6.16
C GLN A 195 -4.35 -8.45 -5.27
N ILE A 196 -3.86 -8.10 -4.07
CA ILE A 196 -4.54 -7.15 -3.17
C ILE A 196 -4.68 -5.78 -3.85
N PHE A 197 -3.59 -5.26 -4.42
CA PHE A 197 -3.59 -3.94 -5.06
C PHE A 197 -4.31 -3.91 -6.41
N ALA A 198 -4.38 -5.04 -7.11
CA ALA A 198 -5.21 -5.19 -8.30
C ALA A 198 -6.69 -5.05 -7.94
N ASP A 199 -7.14 -5.73 -6.88
CA ASP A 199 -8.53 -5.65 -6.43
C ASP A 199 -8.88 -4.27 -5.87
N GLN A 200 -8.03 -3.69 -5.02
CA GLN A 200 -8.20 -2.32 -4.55
C GLN A 200 -8.21 -1.31 -5.70
N GLY A 201 -7.41 -1.53 -6.75
CA GLY A 201 -7.46 -0.72 -7.98
C GLY A 201 -8.80 -0.79 -8.69
N LYS A 202 -9.39 -1.99 -8.82
CA LYS A 202 -10.73 -2.18 -9.40
C LYS A 202 -11.82 -1.49 -8.56
N ALA A 203 -11.75 -1.62 -7.25
CA ALA A 203 -12.67 -0.96 -6.33
C ALA A 203 -12.59 0.57 -6.45
N LEU A 204 -11.39 1.15 -6.35
CA LEU A 204 -11.18 2.59 -6.57
C LEU A 204 -11.74 3.04 -7.92
N ASN A 205 -11.47 2.28 -8.98
CA ASN A 205 -11.98 2.57 -10.31
C ASN A 205 -13.50 2.53 -10.40
N ALA A 206 -14.15 1.66 -9.65
CA ALA A 206 -15.60 1.52 -9.67
C ALA A 206 -16.26 2.67 -8.89
N VAL A 207 -15.83 2.92 -7.66
CA VAL A 207 -16.62 3.66 -6.67
C VAL A 207 -16.00 4.96 -6.15
N ALA A 208 -14.70 5.20 -6.36
CA ALA A 208 -14.04 6.40 -5.84
C ALA A 208 -14.30 7.64 -6.71
N SER A 209 -13.93 8.80 -6.17
CA SER A 209 -13.85 10.05 -6.95
C SER A 209 -12.98 9.84 -8.20
N ARG A 210 -13.41 10.36 -9.35
CA ARG A 210 -12.65 10.24 -10.62
C ARG A 210 -11.29 10.92 -10.57
N ASN A 211 -11.08 11.81 -9.59
CA ASN A 211 -9.82 12.49 -9.36
C ASN A 211 -9.14 12.10 -8.02
N VAL A 212 -9.51 10.94 -7.45
CA VAL A 212 -8.90 10.42 -6.22
C VAL A 212 -7.36 10.45 -6.30
N LYS A 213 -6.71 10.85 -5.21
CA LYS A 213 -5.26 10.78 -5.02
C LYS A 213 -4.90 9.52 -4.26
N VAL A 214 -4.03 8.69 -4.83
CA VAL A 214 -3.71 7.36 -4.29
C VAL A 214 -2.25 7.33 -3.85
N LEU A 215 -2.01 7.12 -2.56
CA LEU A 215 -0.68 7.01 -1.97
C LEU A 215 -0.45 5.59 -1.47
N VAL A 216 0.46 4.87 -2.11
CA VAL A 216 0.80 3.48 -1.80
C VAL A 216 2.02 3.44 -0.88
N VAL A 217 1.83 2.83 0.29
CA VAL A 217 2.87 2.56 1.29
C VAL A 217 3.12 1.06 1.42
N GLY A 218 2.08 0.23 1.22
CA GLY A 218 2.17 -1.22 1.29
C GLY A 218 3.21 -1.78 0.31
N ASN A 219 4.20 -2.50 0.83
CA ASN A 219 5.32 -2.99 0.06
C ASN A 219 4.98 -4.21 -0.81
N PRO A 220 5.58 -4.36 -2.01
CA PRO A 220 6.53 -3.44 -2.67
C PRO A 220 5.83 -2.26 -3.35
N CYS A 221 5.98 -1.04 -2.81
CA CYS A 221 5.06 0.07 -3.09
C CYS A 221 5.07 0.55 -4.56
N ASN A 222 6.23 0.58 -5.23
CA ASN A 222 6.29 0.98 -6.64
C ASN A 222 5.52 0.01 -7.55
N THR A 223 5.74 -1.29 -7.39
CA THR A 223 5.06 -2.32 -8.17
C THR A 223 3.57 -2.38 -7.83
N ASN A 224 3.23 -2.29 -6.53
CA ASN A 224 1.85 -2.26 -6.08
C ASN A 224 1.09 -1.05 -6.65
N ALA A 225 1.70 0.14 -6.67
CA ALA A 225 1.12 1.33 -7.30
C ALA A 225 0.90 1.10 -8.80
N LEU A 226 1.89 0.54 -9.52
CA LEU A 226 1.76 0.19 -10.93
C LEU A 226 0.60 -0.80 -11.18
N ILE A 227 0.45 -1.82 -10.35
CA ILE A 227 -0.64 -2.79 -10.49
C ILE A 227 -1.99 -2.11 -10.21
N CYS A 228 -2.06 -1.29 -9.16
CA CYS A 228 -3.27 -0.56 -8.78
C CYS A 228 -3.75 0.34 -9.92
N LEU A 229 -2.87 1.16 -10.49
CA LEU A 229 -3.23 2.08 -11.59
C LEU A 229 -3.58 1.34 -12.89
N LYS A 230 -2.97 0.17 -13.16
CA LYS A 230 -3.31 -0.66 -14.32
C LYS A 230 -4.69 -1.31 -14.21
N ASN A 231 -5.20 -1.48 -12.99
CA ASN A 231 -6.54 -1.96 -12.72
C ASN A 231 -7.56 -0.81 -12.54
N ALA A 232 -7.11 0.44 -12.70
CA ALA A 232 -7.93 1.63 -12.53
C ALA A 232 -7.90 2.60 -13.73
N PRO A 233 -8.34 2.16 -14.93
CA PRO A 233 -8.22 2.94 -16.16
C PRO A 233 -8.99 4.27 -16.16
N ASN A 234 -10.01 4.42 -15.32
CA ASN A 234 -10.83 5.63 -15.23
C ASN A 234 -10.26 6.67 -14.25
N ILE A 235 -9.13 6.38 -13.60
CA ILE A 235 -8.42 7.32 -12.71
C ILE A 235 -7.12 7.73 -13.40
N PRO A 236 -6.79 9.04 -13.47
CA PRO A 236 -5.54 9.48 -14.08
C PRO A 236 -4.31 8.81 -13.44
N ALA A 237 -3.48 8.16 -14.26
CA ALA A 237 -2.27 7.46 -13.79
C ALA A 237 -1.33 8.35 -12.94
N LYS A 238 -1.31 9.67 -13.23
CA LYS A 238 -0.54 10.68 -12.47
C LYS A 238 -0.94 10.83 -11.01
N ASN A 239 -2.13 10.33 -10.61
CA ASN A 239 -2.62 10.43 -9.24
C ASN A 239 -2.11 9.30 -8.33
N PHE A 240 -1.38 8.32 -8.87
CA PHE A 240 -0.84 7.20 -8.12
C PHE A 240 0.61 7.46 -7.72
N HIS A 241 0.87 7.45 -6.43
CA HIS A 241 2.17 7.72 -5.83
C HIS A 241 2.66 6.51 -5.03
N ALA A 242 3.92 6.14 -5.19
CA ALA A 242 4.60 5.21 -4.29
C ALA A 242 5.46 6.01 -3.31
N LEU A 243 5.32 5.76 -2.01
CA LEU A 243 5.89 6.64 -0.98
C LEU A 243 7.38 6.37 -0.73
N THR A 244 8.25 7.24 -1.23
CA THR A 244 9.70 7.29 -0.91
C THR A 244 10.08 8.44 0.03
N ARG A 245 9.08 9.16 0.57
CA ARG A 245 9.30 10.34 1.41
C ARG A 245 10.04 10.04 2.71
N LEU A 246 9.87 8.84 3.27
CA LEU A 246 10.61 8.41 4.45
C LEU A 246 12.12 8.32 4.15
N ASP A 247 12.48 7.80 2.98
CA ASP A 247 13.88 7.73 2.53
C ASP A 247 14.45 9.13 2.30
N GLU A 248 13.68 10.04 1.71
CA GLU A 248 14.07 11.45 1.54
C GLU A 248 14.34 12.13 2.89
N ASN A 249 13.43 11.98 3.85
CA ASN A 249 13.61 12.56 5.20
C ASN A 249 14.84 11.97 5.91
N ARG A 250 15.08 10.65 5.77
CA ARG A 250 16.27 9.99 6.30
C ARG A 250 17.55 10.50 5.63
N ALA A 251 17.54 10.68 4.31
CA ALA A 251 18.64 11.24 3.55
C ALA A 251 18.95 12.69 3.96
N LYS A 252 17.93 13.55 4.10
CA LYS A 252 18.09 14.90 4.65
C LYS A 252 18.77 14.90 6.01
N CYS A 253 18.34 14.01 6.92
CA CYS A 253 18.94 13.87 8.24
C CYS A 253 20.41 13.44 8.16
N GLN A 254 20.77 12.48 7.32
CA GLN A 254 22.17 12.04 7.17
C GLN A 254 23.07 13.13 6.57
N LEU A 255 22.60 13.88 5.56
CA LEU A 255 23.33 15.02 5.00
C LEU A 255 23.54 16.12 6.04
N ALA A 256 22.50 16.44 6.81
CA ALA A 256 22.58 17.44 7.88
C ALA A 256 23.62 17.05 8.95
N LEU A 257 23.58 15.78 9.39
CA LEU A 257 24.53 15.23 10.36
C LEU A 257 25.97 15.30 9.85
N LYS A 258 26.22 14.88 8.59
CA LYS A 258 27.57 14.91 8.02
C LYS A 258 28.10 16.33 7.85
N ALA A 259 27.25 17.28 7.49
CA ALA A 259 27.61 18.68 7.32
C ALA A 259 27.67 19.48 8.63
N GLY A 260 27.25 18.91 9.77
CA GLY A 260 27.22 19.63 11.05
C GLY A 260 26.17 20.74 11.11
N VAL A 261 25.07 20.60 10.37
CA VAL A 261 23.96 21.58 10.33
C VAL A 261 22.66 20.93 10.79
N PHE A 262 21.64 21.75 11.05
CA PHE A 262 20.30 21.25 11.32
C PHE A 262 19.56 20.87 10.03
N TYR A 263 18.61 19.92 10.10
CA TYR A 263 18.01 19.31 8.91
C TYR A 263 17.09 20.23 8.10
N ASP A 264 16.68 21.35 8.68
CA ASP A 264 15.93 22.43 8.03
C ASP A 264 16.79 23.22 7.03
N LYS A 265 18.12 23.15 7.15
CA LYS A 265 19.07 23.70 6.20
C LYS A 265 19.28 22.85 4.96
N VAL A 266 18.80 21.61 4.95
CA VAL A 266 18.95 20.69 3.81
C VAL A 266 17.71 20.75 2.91
N SER A 267 17.93 20.88 1.61
CA SER A 267 16.86 20.99 0.59
C SER A 267 17.26 20.29 -0.71
N ASN A 268 16.32 20.21 -1.66
CA ASN A 268 16.51 19.60 -2.99
C ASN A 268 16.98 18.13 -2.98
N VAL A 269 16.77 17.41 -1.89
CA VAL A 269 17.06 15.98 -1.79
C VAL A 269 16.02 15.21 -2.60
N THR A 270 16.49 14.33 -3.49
CA THR A 270 15.63 13.47 -4.32
C THR A 270 16.00 12.01 -4.11
N ILE A 271 14.99 11.14 -4.11
CA ILE A 271 15.19 9.68 -4.11
C ILE A 271 14.72 9.14 -5.46
N TRP A 272 15.63 8.51 -6.20
CA TRP A 272 15.32 7.86 -7.47
C TRP A 272 15.16 6.35 -7.33
N GLY A 273 14.43 5.76 -8.28
CA GLY A 273 14.31 4.31 -8.43
C GLY A 273 13.20 3.68 -7.59
N ASN A 274 13.44 2.43 -7.18
CA ASN A 274 12.49 1.61 -6.43
C ASN A 274 12.70 1.78 -4.92
N HIS A 275 11.63 1.79 -4.11
CA HIS A 275 11.74 1.75 -2.64
C HIS A 275 12.32 0.40 -2.19
N SER A 276 13.64 0.33 -2.15
CA SER A 276 14.44 -0.86 -1.88
C SER A 276 15.93 -0.50 -1.79
N THR A 277 16.80 -1.50 -1.62
CA THR A 277 18.26 -1.32 -1.63
C THR A 277 18.85 -0.90 -2.99
N THR A 278 18.03 -0.69 -4.01
CA THR A 278 18.46 -0.12 -5.30
C THR A 278 18.04 1.33 -5.47
N GLN A 279 17.48 1.98 -4.43
CA GLN A 279 17.18 3.40 -4.46
C GLN A 279 18.46 4.23 -4.52
N VAL A 280 18.38 5.40 -5.16
CA VAL A 280 19.49 6.35 -5.29
C VAL A 280 19.14 7.64 -4.55
N PRO A 281 19.67 7.84 -3.33
CA PRO A 281 19.66 9.13 -2.65
C PRO A 281 20.59 10.11 -3.39
N ASP A 282 20.00 11.04 -4.12
CA ASP A 282 20.72 11.95 -5.00
C ASP A 282 21.34 13.11 -4.21
N PHE A 283 22.62 13.00 -3.90
CA PHE A 283 23.39 14.07 -3.28
C PHE A 283 23.88 15.12 -4.29
N LEU A 284 23.90 14.81 -5.59
CA LEU A 284 24.45 15.71 -6.60
C LEU A 284 23.59 16.97 -6.75
N ASN A 285 22.27 16.80 -6.72
CA ASN A 285 21.29 17.89 -6.82
C ASN A 285 20.85 18.45 -5.45
N ALA A 286 21.23 17.78 -4.37
CA ALA A 286 20.90 18.22 -3.01
C ALA A 286 21.65 19.50 -2.64
N LYS A 287 21.05 20.29 -1.75
CA LYS A 287 21.59 21.56 -1.28
C LYS A 287 21.62 21.64 0.24
N ILE A 288 22.61 22.36 0.77
CA ILE A 288 22.76 22.71 2.17
C ILE A 288 22.92 24.23 2.27
N ASP A 289 21.98 24.88 2.95
CA ASP A 289 21.92 26.34 3.11
C ASP A 289 22.05 27.07 1.76
N GLY A 290 21.31 26.56 0.75
CA GLY A 290 21.27 27.09 -0.62
C GLY A 290 22.42 26.68 -1.53
N ARG A 291 23.51 26.12 -1.01
CA ARG A 291 24.68 25.69 -1.80
C ARG A 291 24.63 24.20 -2.15
N PRO A 292 25.17 23.77 -3.31
CA PRO A 292 25.30 22.36 -3.65
C PRO A 292 26.02 21.56 -2.55
N VAL A 293 25.54 20.34 -2.24
CA VAL A 293 26.13 19.49 -1.18
C VAL A 293 27.63 19.28 -1.38
N LYS A 294 28.10 19.13 -2.62
CA LYS A 294 29.52 18.91 -2.95
C LYS A 294 30.45 20.08 -2.55
N GLU A 295 29.91 21.28 -2.37
CA GLU A 295 30.66 22.45 -1.89
C GLU A 295 30.75 22.51 -0.36
N VAL A 296 29.85 21.79 0.33
CA VAL A 296 29.75 21.81 1.81
C VAL A 296 30.37 20.55 2.41
N ILE A 297 30.09 19.38 1.84
CA ILE A 297 30.68 18.10 2.23
C ILE A 297 31.75 17.75 1.19
N GLN A 298 33.02 18.03 1.53
CA GLN A 298 34.18 17.79 0.65
C GLN A 298 34.57 16.30 0.58
N ASP A 299 34.06 15.49 1.50
CA ASP A 299 34.28 14.05 1.57
C ASP A 299 33.45 13.31 0.49
N THR A 300 33.98 13.32 -0.74
CA THR A 300 33.35 12.68 -1.90
C THR A 300 33.18 11.17 -1.70
N LYS A 301 34.14 10.52 -1.03
CA LYS A 301 34.06 9.08 -0.76
C LYS A 301 32.86 8.74 0.12
N TRP A 302 32.63 9.53 1.16
CA TRP A 302 31.44 9.36 1.99
C TRP A 302 30.13 9.54 1.20
N LEU A 303 30.07 10.53 0.30
CA LEU A 303 28.88 10.76 -0.53
C LEU A 303 28.59 9.58 -1.47
N GLU A 304 29.62 9.00 -2.07
CA GLU A 304 29.47 7.93 -3.07
C GLU A 304 29.29 6.54 -2.45
N GLU A 305 30.02 6.23 -1.37
CA GLU A 305 30.09 4.87 -0.81
C GLU A 305 29.24 4.70 0.47
N GLU A 306 29.22 5.70 1.35
CA GLU A 306 28.65 5.55 2.70
C GLU A 306 27.25 6.12 2.85
N PHE A 307 26.96 7.26 2.20
CA PHE A 307 25.70 7.98 2.32
C PHE A 307 24.51 7.14 1.86
N THR A 308 24.59 6.54 0.67
CA THR A 308 23.54 5.66 0.16
C THR A 308 23.32 4.47 1.10
N MET A 309 24.41 3.85 1.57
CA MET A 309 24.34 2.70 2.47
C MET A 309 23.73 3.02 3.84
N THR A 310 24.04 4.19 4.40
CA THR A 310 23.47 4.64 5.68
C THR A 310 21.97 4.90 5.56
N VAL A 311 21.51 5.50 4.47
CA VAL A 311 20.07 5.70 4.21
C VAL A 311 19.36 4.35 4.04
N GLN A 312 19.89 3.46 3.20
CA GLN A 312 19.29 2.15 2.95
C GLN A 312 19.20 1.27 4.20
N LYS A 313 20.23 1.30 5.07
CA LYS A 313 20.29 0.51 6.31
C LYS A 313 19.60 1.19 7.50
N ARG A 314 19.10 2.42 7.36
CA ARG A 314 18.52 3.18 8.48
C ARG A 314 17.34 2.46 9.14
N GLY A 315 16.49 1.81 8.35
CA GLY A 315 15.37 1.01 8.87
C GLY A 315 15.85 -0.13 9.77
N GLY A 316 16.90 -0.85 9.35
CA GLY A 316 17.50 -1.94 10.15
C GLY A 316 18.15 -1.43 11.44
N ALA A 317 18.86 -0.31 11.39
CA ALA A 317 19.46 0.31 12.57
C ALA A 317 18.39 0.73 13.61
N LEU A 318 17.23 1.22 13.16
CA LEU A 318 16.12 1.55 14.04
C LEU A 318 15.48 0.31 14.67
N ILE A 319 15.27 -0.76 13.89
CA ILE A 319 14.72 -2.02 14.39
C ILE A 319 15.62 -2.60 15.49
N GLN A 320 16.94 -2.55 15.31
CA GLN A 320 17.90 -3.04 16.32
C GLN A 320 17.81 -2.29 17.66
N LYS A 321 17.45 -1.00 17.65
CA LYS A 321 17.35 -0.18 18.86
C LYS A 321 15.96 -0.20 19.47
N TRP A 322 14.93 -0.23 18.64
CA TRP A 322 13.54 -0.03 19.05
C TRP A 322 12.74 -1.33 19.18
N GLY A 323 13.21 -2.42 18.57
CA GLY A 323 12.55 -3.73 18.60
C GLY A 323 11.31 -3.87 17.71
N ARG A 324 10.88 -2.79 17.02
CA ARG A 324 9.74 -2.81 16.08
C ARG A 324 10.01 -1.98 14.82
N SER A 325 9.13 -2.13 13.83
CA SER A 325 9.18 -1.39 12.56
C SER A 325 9.26 0.12 12.80
N SER A 326 10.03 0.79 11.93
CA SER A 326 10.13 2.26 11.83
C SER A 326 9.51 2.80 10.53
N ALA A 327 8.87 1.90 9.78
CA ALA A 327 7.87 2.22 8.78
C ALA A 327 6.51 2.10 9.44
#